data_AF-A0AAE3VDM1-F1
#
_entry.id   AF-A0AAE3VDM1-F1
#
_cell.length_a   1.000
_cell.length_b   1.000
_cell.length_c   1.000
_cell.angle_alpha   90.00
_cell.angle_beta   90.00
_cell.angle_gamma   90.00
#
_symmetry.space_group_name_H-M   'P 1'
#
loop_
_entity.id
_entity.type
_entity.pdbx_description
1 polymer ?
#
loop_
_entity_poly.entity_id
_entity_poly.type
_entity_poly.pdbx_seq_one_letter_code
_entity_poly.pdbx_strand_id
1 'polypeptide(L)'
;MSINRLREQLKNLRMPGAGVKLDLRLSEARCNSLEHGDFLELLLQDELLHRAGNKIRSALKAAGFRNLKPLADFDWQFNPNLERKLFYELAGGEFIRQAQNILMVGPSGTGKTCLAQAIGFEAIKLGFTIIYRSIFDIVSHLQRFNALSDRNPEFERYLKADLLIIDDMGLKQLPEKAGELLFEIIFRRHELKSTIMTSNRPLDDWGKLIGDVPTAGAILDRFLQQARLIPFKGKTGRPHFGRQGQAGPTANDALLDAAAAARLDHAEGGSL
;
A
#
# COMPACT_ATOMS: atom_id res chain seq x y z
N MET A 1 -2.00 31.93 32.16
CA MET A 1 -1.67 30.50 31.96
C MET A 1 -0.59 30.42 30.88
N SER A 2 0.59 29.89 31.15
CA SER A 2 1.69 29.90 30.16
C SER A 2 1.38 28.90 29.04
N ILE A 3 1.36 29.34 27.78
CA ILE A 3 1.19 28.48 26.59
C ILE A 3 2.21 27.33 26.61
N ASN A 4 3.41 27.57 27.13
CA ASN A 4 4.45 26.55 27.28
C ASN A 4 4.03 25.43 28.24
N ARG A 5 3.31 25.75 29.33
CA ARG A 5 2.78 24.74 30.25
C ARG A 5 1.72 23.88 29.57
N LEU A 6 0.86 24.48 28.74
CA LEU A 6 -0.17 23.75 28.00
C LEU A 6 0.47 22.80 26.96
N ARG A 7 1.54 23.23 26.28
CA ARG A 7 2.32 22.37 25.37
C ARG A 7 2.97 21.18 26.08
N GLU A 8 3.58 21.40 27.25
CA GLU A 8 4.15 20.32 28.04
C GLU A 8 3.08 19.32 28.50
N GLN A 9 1.91 19.81 28.93
CA GLN A 9 0.78 18.95 29.28
C GLN A 9 0.29 18.14 28.09
N LEU A 10 0.11 18.75 26.91
CA LEU A 10 -0.28 18.04 25.69
C LEU A 10 0.77 16.99 25.28
N LYS A 11 2.06 17.27 25.45
CA LYS A 11 3.13 16.30 25.22
C LYS A 11 3.04 15.11 26.17
N ASN A 12 2.79 15.34 27.46
CA ASN A 12 2.64 14.28 28.46
C ASN A 12 1.39 13.43 28.22
N LEU A 13 0.31 14.03 27.71
CA LEU A 13 -0.90 13.33 27.26
C LEU A 13 -0.73 12.61 25.91
N ARG A 14 0.46 12.67 25.30
CA ARG A 14 0.77 12.13 23.97
C ARG A 14 -0.12 12.72 22.87
N MET A 15 -0.43 14.02 22.94
CA MET A 15 -1.21 14.75 21.95
C MET A 15 -0.36 15.75 21.14
N PRO A 16 0.62 15.28 20.35
CA PRO A 16 1.52 16.14 19.60
C PRO A 16 0.82 16.94 18.49
N GLY A 17 -0.25 16.43 17.88
CA GLY A 17 -1.00 17.12 16.83
C GLY A 17 -1.71 18.37 17.36
N ALA A 18 -2.38 18.22 18.50
CA ALA A 18 -2.94 19.36 19.24
C ALA A 18 -1.84 20.36 19.64
N GLY A 19 -0.69 19.87 20.12
CA GLY A 19 0.43 20.73 20.54
C GLY A 19 1.04 21.57 19.42
N VAL A 20 1.12 21.03 18.20
CA VAL A 20 1.65 21.73 17.01
C VAL A 20 0.71 22.84 16.56
N LYS A 21 -0.61 22.60 16.55
CA LYS A 21 -1.61 23.57 16.09
C LYS A 21 -2.19 24.47 17.19
N LEU A 22 -1.75 24.30 18.43
CA LEU A 22 -2.26 25.01 19.58
C LEU A 22 -2.27 26.54 19.40
N ASP A 23 -1.17 27.13 18.92
CA ASP A 23 -1.06 28.58 18.74
C ASP A 23 -2.06 29.10 17.69
N LEU A 24 -2.25 28.34 16.60
CA LEU A 24 -3.22 28.65 15.56
C LEU A 24 -4.64 28.65 16.15
N ARG A 25 -5.02 27.60 16.88
CA ARG A 25 -6.36 27.48 17.49
C ARG A 25 -6.61 28.53 18.56
N LEU A 26 -5.59 28.90 19.35
CA LEU A 26 -5.67 30.00 20.32
C LEU A 26 -5.83 31.37 19.65
N SER A 27 -5.32 31.56 18.44
CA SER A 27 -5.56 32.76 17.64
C SER A 27 -6.97 32.77 17.06
N GLU A 28 -7.41 31.65 16.48
CA GLU A 28 -8.75 31.49 15.92
C GLU A 28 -9.85 31.69 16.98
N ALA A 29 -9.69 31.12 18.18
CA ALA A 29 -10.65 31.32 19.27
C ALA A 29 -10.78 32.79 19.69
N ARG A 30 -9.67 33.55 19.63
CA ARG A 30 -9.68 34.99 19.94
C ARG A 30 -10.32 35.83 18.84
N CYS A 31 -10.04 35.52 17.58
CA CYS A 31 -10.55 36.29 16.44
C CYS A 31 -12.02 35.98 16.12
N ASN A 32 -12.44 34.73 16.28
CA ASN A 32 -13.77 34.25 15.89
C ASN A 32 -14.72 34.07 17.09
N SER A 33 -14.29 34.46 18.30
CA SER A 33 -15.08 34.30 19.54
C SER A 33 -15.66 32.88 19.72
N LEU A 34 -14.84 31.85 19.45
CA LEU A 34 -15.27 30.45 19.55
C LEU A 34 -15.70 30.13 20.98
N GLU A 35 -16.77 29.36 21.12
CA GLU A 35 -17.14 28.82 22.42
C GLU A 35 -16.07 27.83 22.90
N HIS A 36 -15.99 27.65 24.23
CA HIS A 36 -15.02 26.75 24.84
C HIS A 36 -15.16 25.31 24.35
N GLY A 37 -16.40 24.88 24.07
CA GLY A 37 -16.71 23.58 23.48
C GLY A 37 -16.10 23.43 22.10
N ASP A 38 -16.39 24.37 21.19
CA ASP A 38 -15.90 24.39 19.81
C ASP A 38 -14.37 24.42 19.74
N PHE A 39 -13.72 25.22 20.60
CA PHE A 39 -12.26 25.26 20.68
C PHE A 39 -11.69 23.89 21.06
N LEU A 40 -12.26 23.24 22.08
CA LEU A 40 -11.80 21.93 22.52
C LEU A 40 -12.03 20.88 21.42
N GLU A 41 -13.18 20.92 20.76
CA GLU A 41 -13.50 20.03 19.66
C GLU A 41 -12.48 20.17 18.52
N LEU A 42 -12.22 21.38 18.04
CA LEU A 42 -11.24 21.64 16.97
C LEU A 42 -9.83 21.16 17.34
N LEU A 43 -9.43 21.35 18.60
CA LEU A 43 -8.13 20.90 19.10
C LEU A 43 -8.04 19.36 19.13
N LEU A 44 -9.11 18.68 19.54
CA LEU A 44 -9.19 17.22 19.52
C LEU A 44 -9.23 16.66 18.10
N GLN A 45 -9.98 17.30 17.19
CA GLN A 45 -10.01 16.95 15.78
C GLN A 45 -8.61 17.04 15.15
N ASP A 46 -7.83 18.07 15.48
CA ASP A 46 -6.44 18.20 15.00
C ASP A 46 -5.54 17.05 15.47
N GLU A 47 -5.70 16.59 16.71
CA GLU A 47 -4.98 15.43 17.23
C GLU A 47 -5.41 14.14 16.52
N LEU A 48 -6.70 13.94 16.29
CA LEU A 48 -7.22 12.77 15.58
C LEU A 48 -6.70 12.71 14.14
N LEU A 49 -6.73 13.84 13.43
CA LEU A 49 -6.17 13.97 12.08
C LEU A 49 -4.66 13.67 12.06
N HIS A 50 -3.92 14.19 13.04
CA HIS A 50 -2.49 13.92 13.16
C HIS A 50 -2.20 12.42 13.41
N ARG A 51 -3.00 11.74 14.24
CA ARG A 51 -2.87 10.30 14.47
C ARG A 51 -3.19 9.48 13.23
N ALA A 52 -4.28 9.80 12.54
CA ALA A 52 -4.67 9.15 11.29
C ALA A 52 -3.55 9.27 10.25
N GLY A 53 -3.00 10.48 10.10
CA GLY A 53 -1.88 10.73 9.18
C GLY A 53 -0.61 9.96 9.53
N ASN A 54 -0.28 9.87 10.83
CA ASN A 54 0.88 9.09 11.28
C ASN A 54 0.69 7.58 11.08
N LYS A 55 -0.54 7.06 11.22
CA LYS A 55 -0.84 5.65 10.98
C LYS A 55 -0.56 5.29 9.51
N ILE A 56 -1.08 6.09 8.57
CA ILE A 56 -0.84 5.90 7.14
C ILE A 56 0.65 6.06 6.81
N ARG A 57 1.33 7.08 7.35
CA ARG A 57 2.77 7.29 7.12
C ARG A 57 3.62 6.11 7.61
N SER A 58 3.29 5.56 8.78
CA SER A 58 3.96 4.39 9.32
C SER A 58 3.70 3.14 8.46
N ALA A 59 2.45 2.93 8.03
CA ALA A 59 2.08 1.84 7.13
C ALA A 59 2.79 1.95 5.77
N LEU A 60 2.89 3.15 5.19
CA LEU A 60 3.64 3.40 3.95
C LEU A 60 5.12 3.04 4.08
N LYS A 61 5.75 3.44 5.19
CA LYS A 61 7.14 3.08 5.48
C LYS A 61 7.31 1.57 5.65
N ALA A 62 6.35 0.91 6.31
CA ALA A 62 6.36 -0.54 6.50
C ALA A 62 6.18 -1.31 5.18
N ALA A 63 5.32 -0.80 4.28
CA ALA A 63 5.08 -1.38 2.96
C ALA A 63 6.34 -1.34 2.07
N GLY A 64 7.09 -0.23 2.13
CA GLY A 64 8.38 -0.07 1.45
C GLY A 64 8.27 -0.03 -0.08
N PHE A 65 7.28 0.71 -0.59
CA PHE A 65 7.15 1.05 -2.01
C PHE A 65 8.39 1.79 -2.53
N ARG A 66 8.77 1.54 -3.80
CA ARG A 66 9.95 2.16 -4.42
C ARG A 66 9.64 3.50 -5.07
N ASN A 67 8.53 3.58 -5.81
CA ASN A 67 8.11 4.77 -6.57
C ASN A 67 6.57 4.83 -6.57
N LEU A 68 6.00 5.04 -5.38
CA LEU A 68 4.56 5.07 -5.22
C LEU A 68 3.94 6.23 -6.01
N LYS A 69 2.90 5.92 -6.77
CA LYS A 69 2.01 6.91 -7.40
C LYS A 69 0.56 6.52 -7.10
N PRO A 70 -0.29 7.48 -6.71
CA PRO A 70 -1.71 7.23 -6.52
C PRO A 70 -2.35 6.68 -7.80
N LEU A 71 -3.41 5.90 -7.63
CA LEU A 71 -4.15 5.36 -8.77
C LEU A 71 -4.80 6.48 -9.62
N ALA A 72 -5.17 7.59 -8.98
CA ALA A 72 -5.73 8.77 -9.63
C ALA A 72 -4.79 9.42 -10.65
N ASP A 73 -3.47 9.33 -10.43
CA ASP A 73 -2.45 9.94 -11.29
C ASP A 73 -2.01 9.01 -12.43
N PHE A 74 -2.63 7.83 -12.56
CA PHE A 74 -2.30 6.89 -13.61
C PHE A 74 -2.85 7.36 -14.96
N ASP A 75 -1.97 7.48 -15.96
CA ASP A 75 -2.37 7.75 -17.34
C ASP A 75 -2.98 6.51 -17.99
N TRP A 76 -4.31 6.44 -18.00
CA TRP A 76 -5.06 5.35 -18.65
C TRP A 76 -4.91 5.33 -20.17
N GLN A 77 -4.49 6.44 -20.80
CA GLN A 77 -4.23 6.48 -22.24
C GLN A 77 -2.93 5.72 -22.60
N PHE A 78 -2.02 5.55 -21.63
CA PHE A 78 -0.80 4.77 -21.82
C PHE A 78 -1.09 3.31 -22.19
N ASN A 79 -2.15 2.73 -21.62
CA ASN A 79 -2.57 1.37 -21.94
C ASN A 79 -4.11 1.25 -22.03
N PRO A 80 -4.69 1.53 -23.22
CA PRO A 80 -6.14 1.56 -23.40
C PRO A 80 -6.80 0.18 -23.29
N ASN A 81 -6.02 -0.91 -23.33
CA ASN A 81 -6.54 -2.26 -23.15
C ASN A 81 -6.83 -2.61 -21.69
N LEU A 82 -6.35 -1.79 -20.74
CA LEU A 82 -6.62 -1.99 -19.32
C LEU A 82 -7.99 -1.42 -18.97
N GLU A 83 -8.84 -2.27 -18.42
CA GLU A 83 -10.15 -1.84 -17.95
C GLU A 83 -10.00 -0.98 -16.68
N ARG A 84 -10.22 0.33 -16.80
CA ARG A 84 -10.13 1.26 -15.65
C ARG A 84 -11.02 0.81 -14.49
N LYS A 85 -12.26 0.41 -14.77
CA LYS A 85 -13.25 -0.01 -13.76
C LYS A 85 -12.71 -1.12 -12.85
N LEU A 86 -12.01 -2.10 -13.44
CA LEU A 86 -11.38 -3.19 -12.70
C LEU A 86 -10.38 -2.68 -11.65
N PHE A 87 -9.47 -1.79 -12.02
CA PHE A 87 -8.44 -1.34 -11.07
C PHE A 87 -9.02 -0.50 -9.92
N TYR A 88 -10.11 0.24 -10.16
CA TYR A 88 -10.84 0.93 -9.09
C TYR A 88 -11.62 -0.05 -8.19
N GLU A 89 -12.17 -1.13 -8.74
CA GLU A 89 -12.75 -2.22 -7.95
C GLU A 89 -11.70 -2.88 -7.05
N LEU A 90 -10.51 -3.17 -7.61
CA LEU A 90 -9.38 -3.70 -6.84
C LEU A 90 -8.92 -2.72 -5.75
N ALA A 91 -8.91 -1.41 -6.04
CA ALA A 91 -8.60 -0.39 -5.05
C ALA A 91 -9.60 -0.36 -3.88
N GLY A 92 -10.83 -0.84 -4.09
CA GLY A 92 -11.83 -1.03 -3.02
C GLY A 92 -11.45 -2.13 -2.00
N GLY A 93 -10.44 -2.96 -2.30
CA GLY A 93 -9.87 -3.92 -1.37
C GLY A 93 -10.75 -5.14 -1.05
N GLU A 94 -11.86 -5.33 -1.76
CA GLU A 94 -12.76 -6.46 -1.54
C GLU A 94 -12.05 -7.81 -1.78
N PHE A 95 -11.21 -7.87 -2.82
CA PHE A 95 -10.38 -9.05 -3.08
C PHE A 95 -9.46 -9.38 -1.89
N ILE A 96 -8.99 -8.37 -1.14
CA ILE A 96 -8.15 -8.57 0.05
C ILE A 96 -8.93 -9.28 1.15
N ARG A 97 -10.19 -8.85 1.37
CA ARG A 97 -11.11 -9.43 2.36
C ARG A 97 -11.49 -10.87 2.01
N GLN A 98 -11.57 -11.18 0.72
CA GLN A 98 -11.90 -12.50 0.18
C GLN A 98 -10.68 -13.42 0.03
N ALA A 99 -9.49 -12.99 0.50
CA ALA A 99 -8.23 -13.73 0.34
C ALA A 99 -7.86 -14.08 -1.13
N GLN A 100 -8.35 -13.30 -2.10
CA GLN A 100 -8.10 -13.55 -3.52
C GLN A 100 -6.73 -13.02 -3.95
N ASN A 101 -6.11 -13.74 -4.87
CA ASN A 101 -4.84 -13.39 -5.47
C ASN A 101 -5.03 -12.59 -6.76
N ILE A 102 -4.00 -11.87 -7.17
CA ILE A 102 -3.99 -11.19 -8.47
C ILE A 102 -2.66 -11.44 -9.15
N LEU A 103 -2.73 -11.85 -10.42
CA LEU A 103 -1.56 -12.03 -11.25
C LEU A 103 -1.56 -11.03 -12.40
N MET A 104 -0.61 -10.10 -12.39
CA MET A 104 -0.41 -9.16 -13.49
C MET A 104 0.69 -9.70 -14.41
N VAL A 105 0.36 -10.07 -15.65
CA VAL A 105 1.33 -10.69 -16.59
C VAL A 105 1.46 -9.87 -17.85
N GLY A 106 2.66 -9.54 -18.26
CA GLY A 106 2.91 -8.89 -19.55
C GLY A 106 4.31 -8.31 -19.67
N PRO A 107 4.71 -7.76 -20.83
CA PRO A 107 6.05 -7.23 -21.06
C PRO A 107 6.47 -6.16 -20.05
N SER A 108 7.79 -5.96 -19.89
CA SER A 108 8.32 -4.87 -19.06
C SER A 108 7.85 -3.50 -19.56
N GLY A 109 7.64 -2.55 -18.65
CA GLY A 109 7.18 -1.20 -19.02
C GLY A 109 5.72 -1.12 -19.48
N THR A 110 4.84 -2.00 -19.00
CA THR A 110 3.40 -1.96 -19.28
C THR A 110 2.55 -1.36 -18.14
N GLY A 111 3.19 -1.00 -17.03
CA GLY A 111 2.52 -0.37 -15.87
C GLY A 111 2.18 -1.30 -14.70
N LYS A 112 2.49 -2.60 -14.78
CA LYS A 112 2.19 -3.61 -13.73
C LYS A 112 2.62 -3.18 -12.32
N THR A 113 3.91 -2.90 -12.15
CA THR A 113 4.51 -2.46 -10.88
C THR A 113 3.89 -1.16 -10.36
N CYS A 114 3.50 -0.25 -11.24
CA CYS A 114 2.87 1.02 -10.86
C CYS A 114 1.47 0.76 -10.30
N LEU A 115 0.65 -0.01 -11.02
CA LEU A 115 -0.73 -0.32 -10.63
C LEU A 115 -0.77 -1.23 -9.38
N ALA A 116 0.14 -2.19 -9.25
CA ALA A 116 0.26 -3.01 -8.05
C ALA A 116 0.54 -2.14 -6.80
N GLN A 117 1.51 -1.21 -6.87
CA GLN A 117 1.80 -0.28 -5.79
C GLN A 117 0.63 0.68 -5.52
N ALA A 118 -0.05 1.16 -6.56
CA ALA A 118 -1.22 2.04 -6.43
C ALA A 118 -2.37 1.34 -5.70
N ILE A 119 -2.69 0.08 -6.05
CA ILE A 119 -3.68 -0.74 -5.31
C ILE A 119 -3.24 -0.92 -3.86
N GLY A 120 -1.97 -1.26 -3.63
CA GLY A 120 -1.42 -1.38 -2.29
C GLY A 120 -1.55 -0.10 -1.47
N PHE A 121 -1.40 1.07 -2.10
CA PHE A 121 -1.58 2.35 -1.44
C PHE A 121 -3.02 2.64 -1.05
N GLU A 122 -3.98 2.39 -1.95
CA GLU A 122 -5.40 2.53 -1.61
C GLU A 122 -5.79 1.55 -0.49
N ALA A 123 -5.24 0.32 -0.49
CA ALA A 123 -5.44 -0.63 0.58
C ALA A 123 -4.89 -0.15 1.95
N ILE A 124 -3.77 0.58 1.97
CA ILE A 124 -3.27 1.21 3.21
C ILE A 124 -4.28 2.22 3.76
N LYS A 125 -4.91 3.01 2.90
CA LYS A 125 -5.94 3.98 3.33
C LYS A 125 -7.16 3.29 3.94
N LEU A 126 -7.50 2.10 3.43
CA LEU A 126 -8.54 1.23 4.00
C LEU A 126 -8.12 0.53 5.31
N GLY A 127 -6.87 0.73 5.76
CA GLY A 127 -6.36 0.20 7.01
C GLY A 127 -5.70 -1.19 6.92
N PHE A 128 -5.51 -1.73 5.72
CA PHE A 128 -4.84 -3.01 5.52
C PHE A 128 -3.32 -2.90 5.71
N THR A 129 -2.72 -3.99 6.19
CA THR A 129 -1.27 -4.14 6.30
C THR A 129 -0.68 -4.65 4.98
N ILE A 130 0.20 -3.86 4.36
CA ILE A 130 0.73 -4.14 3.03
C ILE A 130 2.24 -4.31 3.09
N ILE A 131 2.77 -5.22 2.28
CA ILE A 131 4.21 -5.34 2.03
C ILE A 131 4.44 -5.42 0.53
N TYR A 132 5.32 -4.58 0.01
CA TYR A 132 5.78 -4.63 -1.38
C TYR A 132 7.26 -4.96 -1.45
N ARG A 133 7.65 -6.01 -2.16
CA ARG A 133 9.06 -6.33 -2.42
C ARG A 133 9.21 -6.99 -3.79
N SER A 134 10.37 -6.79 -4.43
CA SER A 134 10.73 -7.64 -5.57
C SER A 134 11.00 -9.06 -5.09
N ILE A 135 10.73 -10.07 -5.92
CA ILE A 135 11.04 -11.46 -5.59
C ILE A 135 12.53 -11.65 -5.23
N PHE A 136 13.43 -10.93 -5.91
CA PHE A 136 14.85 -10.95 -5.63
C PHE A 136 15.19 -10.42 -4.24
N ASP A 137 14.52 -9.35 -3.80
CA ASP A 137 14.72 -8.81 -2.45
C ASP A 137 14.19 -9.76 -1.38
N ILE A 138 13.03 -10.39 -1.62
CA ILE A 138 12.45 -11.37 -0.69
C ILE A 138 13.43 -12.53 -0.50
N VAL A 139 13.91 -13.12 -1.60
CA VAL A 139 14.85 -14.25 -1.56
C VAL A 139 16.15 -13.84 -0.88
N SER A 140 16.75 -12.72 -1.27
CA SER A 140 17.98 -12.22 -0.68
C SER A 140 17.83 -11.93 0.82
N HIS A 141 16.69 -11.40 1.23
CA HIS A 141 16.38 -11.12 2.62
C HIS A 141 16.24 -12.41 3.44
N LEU A 142 15.41 -13.35 2.98
CA LEU A 142 15.14 -14.60 3.70
C LEU A 142 16.35 -15.54 3.75
N GLN A 143 17.18 -15.56 2.70
CA GLN A 143 18.44 -16.32 2.69
C GLN A 143 19.43 -15.82 3.74
N ARG A 144 19.56 -14.50 3.94
CA ARG A 144 20.45 -13.92 4.96
C ARG A 144 20.08 -14.37 6.38
N PHE A 145 18.82 -14.66 6.62
CA PHE A 145 18.32 -15.06 7.93
C PHE A 145 18.08 -16.57 8.08
N ASN A 146 18.52 -17.40 7.12
CA ASN A 146 18.27 -18.86 7.10
C ASN A 146 16.79 -19.20 7.40
N ALA A 147 15.87 -18.47 6.77
CA ALA A 147 14.48 -18.35 7.19
C ALA A 147 13.55 -19.55 6.87
N LEU A 148 14.10 -20.68 6.40
CA LEU A 148 13.37 -21.95 6.29
C LEU A 148 13.23 -22.67 7.66
N SER A 149 13.78 -22.10 8.74
CA SER A 149 13.53 -22.57 10.09
C SER A 149 12.17 -22.08 10.61
N ASP A 150 11.43 -23.00 11.22
CA ASP A 150 10.13 -22.71 11.84
C ASP A 150 10.29 -21.56 12.86
N ARG A 151 9.40 -20.56 12.80
CA ARG A 151 9.37 -19.35 13.65
C ARG A 151 10.41 -18.24 13.36
N ASN A 152 10.83 -18.04 12.11
CA ASN A 152 11.61 -16.85 11.77
C ASN A 152 10.72 -15.58 11.71
N PRO A 153 10.97 -14.54 12.54
CA PRO A 153 10.16 -13.32 12.55
C PRO A 153 10.17 -12.56 11.21
N GLU A 154 11.25 -12.68 10.44
CA GLU A 154 11.34 -12.06 9.11
C GLU A 154 10.47 -12.78 8.08
N PHE A 155 10.28 -14.10 8.23
CA PHE A 155 9.37 -14.87 7.38
C PHE A 155 7.91 -14.56 7.74
N GLU A 156 7.60 -14.56 9.04
CA GLU A 156 6.28 -14.22 9.58
C GLU A 156 5.77 -12.85 9.11
N ARG A 157 6.68 -11.90 8.91
CA ARG A 157 6.33 -10.59 8.35
C ARG A 157 5.64 -10.69 6.99
N TYR A 158 6.12 -11.55 6.09
CA TYR A 158 5.50 -11.77 4.78
C TYR A 158 4.19 -12.55 4.86
N LEU A 159 4.02 -13.41 5.89
CA LEU A 159 2.80 -14.18 6.09
C LEU A 159 1.67 -13.36 6.70
N LYS A 160 1.98 -12.44 7.61
CA LYS A 160 0.98 -11.67 8.37
C LYS A 160 0.36 -10.50 7.61
N ALA A 161 1.04 -9.98 6.58
CA ALA A 161 0.50 -8.89 5.78
C ALA A 161 -0.83 -9.29 5.12
N ASP A 162 -1.83 -8.42 5.23
CA ASP A 162 -3.15 -8.57 4.59
C ASP A 162 -3.00 -8.70 3.07
N LEU A 163 -2.09 -7.91 2.50
CA LEU A 163 -1.69 -8.03 1.10
C LEU A 163 -0.17 -8.01 0.96
N LEU A 164 0.36 -9.06 0.33
CA LEU A 164 1.74 -9.18 -0.09
C LEU A 164 1.83 -8.91 -1.60
N ILE A 165 2.67 -7.96 -2.00
CA ILE A 165 2.94 -7.64 -3.39
C ILE A 165 4.35 -8.12 -3.72
N ILE A 166 4.44 -9.14 -4.57
CA ILE A 166 5.68 -9.74 -5.06
C ILE A 166 5.89 -9.27 -6.50
N ASP A 167 6.90 -8.43 -6.69
CA ASP A 167 7.16 -7.78 -7.98
C ASP A 167 8.33 -8.42 -8.73
N ASP A 168 8.48 -8.05 -10.00
CA ASP A 168 9.66 -8.35 -10.84
C ASP A 168 9.88 -9.83 -11.23
N MET A 169 8.84 -10.68 -11.16
CA MET A 169 8.98 -12.07 -11.65
C MET A 169 9.33 -12.08 -13.15
N GLY A 170 10.28 -12.93 -13.55
CA GLY A 170 10.67 -13.09 -14.95
C GLY A 170 11.56 -11.99 -15.55
N LEU A 171 12.13 -11.08 -14.74
CA LEU A 171 13.17 -10.15 -15.21
C LEU A 171 14.53 -10.83 -15.40
N LYS A 172 14.90 -11.74 -14.50
CA LYS A 172 16.15 -12.50 -14.48
C LYS A 172 15.86 -13.90 -13.96
N GLN A 173 16.81 -14.81 -14.15
CA GLN A 173 16.76 -16.11 -13.49
C GLN A 173 16.79 -15.92 -11.97
N LEU A 174 15.99 -16.68 -11.25
CA LEU A 174 15.93 -16.57 -9.80
C LEU A 174 17.19 -17.19 -9.16
N PRO A 175 17.62 -16.70 -7.99
CA PRO A 175 18.68 -17.34 -7.21
C PRO A 175 18.28 -18.76 -6.79
N GLU A 176 19.25 -19.57 -6.40
CA GLU A 176 18.99 -20.89 -5.79
C GLU A 176 18.04 -20.78 -4.60
N LYS A 177 17.24 -21.82 -4.34
CA LYS A 177 16.21 -21.87 -3.26
C LYS A 177 15.09 -20.82 -3.35
N ALA A 178 15.08 -19.96 -4.38
CA ALA A 178 14.00 -19.00 -4.57
C ALA A 178 12.65 -19.69 -4.78
N GLY A 179 12.64 -20.81 -5.50
CA GLY A 179 11.45 -21.65 -5.69
C GLY A 179 10.87 -22.14 -4.37
N GLU A 180 11.70 -22.75 -3.53
CA GLU A 180 11.31 -23.25 -2.20
C GLU A 180 10.74 -22.14 -1.30
N LEU A 181 11.42 -20.99 -1.24
CA LEU A 181 10.99 -19.85 -0.44
C LEU A 181 9.67 -19.27 -0.94
N LEU A 182 9.53 -19.09 -2.26
CA LEU A 182 8.31 -18.59 -2.86
C LEU A 182 7.16 -19.57 -2.64
N PHE A 183 7.43 -20.87 -2.81
CA PHE A 183 6.46 -21.93 -2.55
C PHE A 183 5.94 -21.88 -1.12
N GLU A 184 6.83 -21.79 -0.13
CA GLU A 184 6.42 -21.74 1.27
C GLU A 184 5.57 -20.50 1.59
N ILE A 185 5.92 -19.34 1.02
CA ILE A 185 5.11 -18.11 1.16
C ILE A 185 3.72 -18.30 0.55
N ILE A 186 3.64 -18.77 -0.69
CA ILE A 186 2.36 -18.93 -1.39
C ILE A 186 1.51 -20.00 -0.70
N PHE A 187 2.11 -21.12 -0.30
CA PHE A 187 1.43 -22.20 0.39
C PHE A 187 0.85 -21.76 1.72
N ARG A 188 1.63 -21.08 2.58
CA ARG A 188 1.16 -20.62 3.89
C ARG A 188 0.18 -19.45 3.83
N ARG A 189 0.11 -18.74 2.71
CA ARG A 189 -0.87 -17.65 2.50
C ARG A 189 -2.14 -18.11 1.80
N HIS A 190 -2.13 -19.30 1.19
CA HIS A 190 -3.24 -19.85 0.42
C HIS A 190 -4.55 -19.83 1.22
N GLU A 191 -5.60 -19.24 0.64
CA GLU A 191 -6.95 -19.04 1.23
C GLU A 191 -6.99 -18.24 2.55
N LEU A 192 -5.87 -17.70 3.01
CA LEU A 192 -5.77 -16.96 4.27
C LEU A 192 -5.51 -15.47 4.04
N LYS A 193 -4.65 -15.14 3.07
CA LYS A 193 -4.19 -13.78 2.81
C LYS A 193 -3.93 -13.56 1.32
N SER A 194 -4.20 -12.34 0.87
CA SER A 194 -4.15 -12.01 -0.56
C SER A 194 -2.73 -11.72 -1.04
N THR A 195 -2.40 -12.13 -2.26
CA THR A 195 -1.10 -11.88 -2.85
C THR A 195 -1.24 -11.34 -4.26
N ILE A 196 -0.60 -10.19 -4.53
CA ILE A 196 -0.42 -9.67 -5.90
C ILE A 196 0.95 -10.10 -6.38
N MET A 197 1.02 -10.72 -7.55
CA MET A 197 2.27 -10.98 -8.25
C MET A 197 2.33 -10.25 -9.58
N THR A 198 3.49 -9.74 -9.96
CA THR A 198 3.74 -9.24 -11.32
C THR A 198 4.74 -10.14 -12.03
N SER A 199 4.51 -10.42 -13.32
CA SER A 199 5.41 -11.22 -14.15
C SER A 199 5.65 -10.59 -15.51
N ASN A 200 6.92 -10.60 -15.94
CA ASN A 200 7.36 -10.20 -17.27
C ASN A 200 7.42 -11.38 -18.27
N ARG A 201 7.10 -12.59 -17.80
CA ARG A 201 7.10 -13.82 -18.58
C ARG A 201 5.75 -14.54 -18.48
N PRO A 202 5.33 -15.28 -19.51
CA PRO A 202 4.16 -16.15 -19.43
C PRO A 202 4.35 -17.20 -18.33
N LEU A 203 3.24 -17.75 -17.84
CA LEU A 203 3.21 -18.78 -16.80
C LEU A 203 4.04 -20.02 -17.18
N ASP A 204 3.99 -20.42 -18.45
CA ASP A 204 4.71 -21.59 -18.98
C ASP A 204 6.24 -21.47 -18.83
N ASP A 205 6.78 -20.25 -18.73
CA ASP A 205 8.21 -20.01 -18.55
C ASP A 205 8.65 -20.10 -17.07
N TRP A 206 7.72 -20.20 -16.11
CA TRP A 206 8.07 -20.16 -14.68
C TRP A 206 8.93 -21.35 -14.24
N GLY A 207 8.73 -22.54 -14.82
CA GLY A 207 9.59 -23.69 -14.57
C GLY A 207 11.05 -23.41 -14.90
N LYS A 208 11.32 -22.72 -16.01
CA LYS A 208 12.68 -22.31 -16.40
C LYS A 208 13.23 -21.19 -15.50
N LEU A 209 12.38 -20.25 -15.09
CA LEU A 209 12.79 -19.13 -14.23
C LEU A 209 13.16 -19.57 -12.81
N ILE A 210 12.38 -20.51 -12.25
CA ILE A 210 12.59 -21.08 -10.93
C ILE A 210 13.71 -22.13 -10.95
N GLY A 211 13.91 -22.81 -12.09
CA GLY A 211 14.88 -23.89 -12.22
C GLY A 211 14.35 -25.26 -11.76
N ASP A 212 13.06 -25.33 -11.42
CA ASP A 212 12.37 -26.54 -10.97
C ASP A 212 10.90 -26.51 -11.43
N VAL A 213 10.59 -27.35 -12.43
CA VAL A 213 9.27 -27.43 -13.07
C VAL A 213 8.19 -27.93 -12.09
N PRO A 214 8.40 -29.04 -11.35
CA PRO A 214 7.52 -29.45 -10.27
C PRO A 214 7.17 -28.33 -9.27
N THR A 215 8.18 -27.62 -8.76
CA THR A 215 7.95 -26.53 -7.79
C THR A 215 7.19 -25.37 -8.41
N ALA A 216 7.52 -24.99 -9.65
CA ALA A 216 6.76 -23.98 -10.38
C ALA A 216 5.28 -24.37 -10.56
N GLY A 217 5.01 -25.62 -10.92
CA GLY A 217 3.66 -26.15 -11.04
C GLY A 217 2.90 -26.11 -9.70
N ALA A 218 3.56 -26.49 -8.61
CA ALA A 218 2.97 -26.48 -7.26
C ALA A 218 2.67 -25.07 -6.75
N ILE A 219 3.50 -24.07 -7.10
CA ILE A 219 3.25 -22.65 -6.82
C ILE A 219 2.05 -22.16 -7.62
N LEU A 220 2.04 -22.42 -8.93
CA LEU A 220 0.99 -21.93 -9.82
C LEU A 220 -0.37 -22.55 -9.49
N ASP A 221 -0.41 -23.85 -9.19
CA ASP A 221 -1.63 -24.54 -8.78
C ASP A 221 -2.29 -23.86 -7.58
N ARG A 222 -1.55 -23.70 -6.47
CA ARG A 222 -2.07 -23.04 -5.26
C ARG A 222 -2.37 -21.56 -5.50
N PHE A 223 -1.50 -20.84 -6.19
CA PHE A 223 -1.70 -19.41 -6.38
C PHE A 223 -2.92 -19.12 -7.25
N LEU A 224 -3.10 -19.86 -8.34
CA LEU A 224 -4.13 -19.62 -9.34
C LEU A 224 -5.53 -20.11 -8.94
N GLN A 225 -5.65 -21.01 -7.97
CA GLN A 225 -6.95 -21.46 -7.44
C GLN A 225 -7.87 -20.30 -7.04
N GLN A 226 -7.32 -19.22 -6.48
CA GLN A 226 -8.06 -18.02 -6.11
C GLN A 226 -7.51 -16.75 -6.77
N ALA A 227 -6.82 -16.86 -7.92
CA ALA A 227 -6.23 -15.70 -8.59
C ALA A 227 -7.07 -15.15 -9.73
N ARG A 228 -7.17 -13.82 -9.79
CA ARG A 228 -7.57 -13.11 -11.00
C ARG A 228 -6.34 -12.84 -11.87
N LEU A 229 -6.31 -13.41 -13.08
CA LEU A 229 -5.28 -13.14 -14.08
C LEU A 229 -5.61 -11.86 -14.86
N ILE A 230 -4.69 -10.89 -14.85
CA ILE A 230 -4.81 -9.62 -15.56
C ILE A 230 -3.68 -9.53 -16.60
N PRO A 231 -3.99 -9.74 -17.89
CA PRO A 231 -3.00 -9.62 -18.94
C PRO A 231 -2.72 -8.15 -19.27
N PHE A 232 -1.45 -7.77 -19.24
CA PHE A 232 -0.94 -6.48 -19.66
C PHE A 232 -0.40 -6.60 -21.09
N LYS A 233 -1.15 -6.07 -22.04
CA LYS A 233 -0.75 -5.95 -23.45
C LYS A 233 -0.49 -4.48 -23.75
N GLY A 234 0.41 -4.13 -24.67
CA GLY A 234 0.57 -2.74 -25.11
C GLY A 234 2.01 -2.28 -25.25
N LYS A 235 2.18 -0.99 -25.56
CA LYS A 235 3.49 -0.36 -25.80
C LYS A 235 4.38 -0.49 -24.56
N THR A 236 5.60 -0.97 -24.77
CA THR A 236 6.64 -0.99 -23.73
C THR A 236 7.19 0.42 -23.54
N GLY A 237 7.01 1.01 -22.36
CA GLY A 237 7.49 2.35 -22.05
C GLY A 237 7.39 2.65 -20.56
N ARG A 238 7.83 3.84 -20.12
CA ARG A 238 7.38 4.36 -18.84
C ARG A 238 6.09 5.15 -19.11
N PRO A 239 5.00 4.94 -18.34
CA PRO A 239 3.83 5.80 -18.43
C PRO A 239 4.29 7.26 -18.43
N HIS A 240 3.87 8.02 -19.43
CA HIS A 240 4.14 9.46 -19.43
C HIS A 240 3.18 10.07 -18.43
N PHE A 241 3.75 10.64 -17.38
CA PHE A 241 2.99 11.41 -16.41
C PHE A 241 2.82 12.80 -16.99
N GLY A 242 1.58 13.29 -17.10
CA GLY A 242 1.30 14.60 -17.65
C GLY A 242 2.17 15.67 -16.99
N ARG A 243 2.90 16.45 -17.80
CA ARG A 243 3.53 17.69 -17.36
C ARG A 243 2.43 18.72 -17.09
N GLN A 244 1.85 18.68 -15.91
CA GLN A 244 1.42 19.92 -15.25
C GLN A 244 2.33 20.09 -14.04
N GLY A 245 2.91 21.29 -13.94
CA GLY A 245 3.94 21.62 -12.97
C GLY A 245 3.47 21.46 -11.53
N GLN A 246 4.47 21.43 -10.65
CA GLN A 246 4.43 21.14 -9.22
C GLN A 246 4.59 19.65 -8.91
N ALA A 247 5.41 19.37 -7.89
CA ALA A 247 5.63 18.04 -7.36
C ALA A 247 4.28 17.35 -7.20
N GLY A 248 4.06 16.27 -7.94
CA GLY A 248 2.86 15.44 -7.79
C GLY A 248 2.70 15.07 -6.32
N PRO A 249 1.45 14.89 -5.85
CA PRO A 249 1.13 14.84 -4.44
C PRO A 249 2.08 13.84 -3.78
N THR A 250 2.93 14.36 -2.89
CA THR A 250 3.76 13.48 -2.07
C THR A 250 2.82 12.59 -1.26
N ALA A 251 3.33 11.52 -0.64
CA ALA A 251 2.57 10.78 0.37
C ALA A 251 1.93 11.71 1.43
N ASN A 252 2.40 12.95 1.54
CA ASN A 252 1.88 14.01 2.39
C ASN A 252 0.62 14.74 1.85
N ASP A 253 0.42 14.79 0.53
CA ASP A 253 -0.70 15.50 -0.10
C ASP A 253 -1.94 14.59 -0.22
N ALA A 254 -1.74 13.31 -0.54
CA ALA A 254 -2.82 12.31 -0.44
C ALA A 254 -3.31 12.09 1.01
N LEU A 255 -2.49 12.44 2.00
CA LEU A 255 -2.84 12.50 3.42
C LEU A 255 -3.74 13.69 3.76
N LEU A 256 -3.57 14.82 3.07
CA LEU A 256 -4.41 16.01 3.24
C LEU A 256 -5.80 15.80 2.63
N ASP A 257 -5.89 15.10 1.49
CA ASP A 257 -7.19 14.79 0.86
C ASP A 257 -8.02 13.78 1.69
N ALA A 258 -7.38 12.76 2.25
CA ALA A 258 -8.05 11.82 3.16
C ALA A 258 -8.53 12.49 4.46
N ALA A 259 -7.77 13.47 4.96
CA ALA A 259 -8.16 14.31 6.09
C ALA A 259 -9.28 15.31 5.76
N ALA A 260 -9.33 15.80 4.52
CA ALA A 260 -10.39 16.69 4.04
C ALA A 260 -11.73 15.97 3.87
N ALA A 261 -11.71 14.72 3.37
CA ALA A 261 -12.91 13.89 3.28
C ALA A 261 -13.55 13.62 4.65
N ALA A 262 -12.73 13.37 5.68
CA ALA A 262 -13.21 13.17 7.06
C ALA A 262 -13.81 14.45 7.71
N ARG A 263 -13.57 15.64 7.14
CA ARG A 263 -14.21 16.89 7.61
C ARG A 263 -15.60 17.11 7.03
N LEU A 264 -15.92 16.52 5.88
CA LEU A 264 -17.21 16.71 5.21
C LEU A 264 -18.32 15.83 5.82
N ASP A 265 -17.99 14.61 6.26
CA ASP A 265 -18.95 13.72 6.92
C ASP A 265 -19.44 14.23 8.28
N HIS A 266 -18.70 15.13 8.94
CA HIS A 266 -19.10 15.75 10.21
C HIS A 266 -19.83 17.09 10.04
N ALA A 267 -19.75 17.72 8.87
CA ALA A 267 -20.47 18.97 8.59
C ALA A 267 -21.96 18.74 8.26
N GLU A 268 -22.35 17.55 7.81
CA GLU A 268 -23.75 17.21 7.49
C GLU A 268 -24.53 16.61 8.67
N GLY A 269 -23.89 16.32 9.81
CA GLY A 269 -24.54 15.73 11.00
C GLY A 269 -25.06 16.72 12.04
N GLY A 270 -24.87 18.03 11.83
CA GLY A 270 -25.16 19.10 12.81
C GLY A 270 -26.36 19.97 12.45
N SER A 271 -27.43 19.40 11.88
CA SER A 271 -28.67 20.14 11.61
C SER A 271 -29.89 19.23 11.76
N LEU A 272 -30.20 18.85 13.01
CA LEU A 272 -31.53 18.45 13.48
C LEU A 272 -31.69 18.85 14.95
#